data_AF-A0A817TX48-F1
#
_entry.id   AF-A0A817TX48-F1
#
_cell.length_a   1.000
_cell.length_b   1.000
_cell.length_c   1.000
_cell.angle_alpha   90.00
_cell.angle_beta   90.00
_cell.angle_gamma   90.00
#
_symmetry.space_group_name_H-M   'P 1'
#
loop_
_entity.id
_entity.type
_entity.pdbx_description
1 polymer ?
#
loop_
_entity_poly.entity_id
_entity_poly.type
_entity_poly.pdbx_seq_one_letter_code
_entity_poly.pdbx_strand_id
1 'polypeptide(L)'
;MCGTSHGRPPNISVTSTEIRIYDGSRITEIEWIVGPIPIEDNLGKEIIVRYDTDIQSDATFYSDSNGREVLEHKRDYRPSWNYIVYENVSGNYYPIPSRIWIKDNQRQLTIPTDRSEDGSSMHDGSIELMVHRRTLHDDFLLVKHFLLLEPPESSAFYHRNIAQRIFMSPLGTYALPNVFYDDYTNSYRQTWSAFTEPLPYNVHLLTFDQLPAKIFLIRVEHYFELNEDEIFSKSVQFDLQILFN
;
A
#
# COMPACT_ATOMS: atom_id res chain seq x y z
N MET A 1 18.86 22.59 24.63
CA MET A 1 17.82 22.29 25.63
C MET A 1 16.48 22.75 25.07
N CYS A 2 15.68 21.81 24.55
CA CYS A 2 14.24 21.99 24.37
C CYS A 2 13.66 20.58 24.32
N GLY A 3 13.46 20.00 25.50
CA GLY A 3 12.75 18.74 25.67
C GLY A 3 11.47 19.06 26.41
N THR A 4 10.37 19.21 25.68
CA THR A 4 9.03 19.19 26.27
C THR A 4 8.54 17.74 26.24
N SER A 5 8.87 17.02 27.31
CA SER A 5 8.26 15.72 27.61
C SER A 5 6.76 15.92 27.82
N HIS A 6 5.97 15.72 26.77
CA HIS A 6 4.53 15.54 26.91
C HIS A 6 4.29 14.14 27.47
N GLY A 7 4.21 14.06 28.80
CA GLY A 7 3.74 12.85 29.47
C GLY A 7 2.34 12.50 28.96
N ARG A 8 2.21 11.33 28.32
CA ARG A 8 0.91 10.78 27.91
C ARG A 8 0.07 10.55 29.18
N PRO A 9 -1.16 11.09 29.27
CA PRO A 9 -2.07 10.71 30.35
C PRO A 9 -2.43 9.22 30.22
N PRO A 10 -2.53 8.44 31.32
CA PRO A 10 -2.48 6.97 31.22
C PRO A 10 -3.73 6.26 30.67
N ASN A 11 -4.86 6.93 30.45
CA ASN A 11 -6.17 6.25 30.31
C ASN A 11 -7.08 6.83 29.20
N ILE A 12 -6.52 7.47 28.17
CA ILE A 12 -7.34 7.93 27.05
C ILE A 12 -7.14 6.94 25.90
N SER A 13 -8.18 6.14 25.60
CA SER A 13 -8.24 5.46 24.31
C SER A 13 -8.36 6.52 23.24
N VAL A 14 -7.35 6.60 22.38
CA VAL A 14 -7.34 7.55 21.27
C VAL A 14 -7.61 6.77 19.99
N THR A 15 -8.67 7.18 19.31
CA THR A 15 -8.80 7.00 17.87
C THR A 15 -8.76 8.39 17.27
N SER A 16 -7.67 8.73 16.62
CA SER A 16 -7.55 9.99 15.88
C SER A 16 -7.33 9.70 14.41
N THR A 17 -7.98 10.47 13.56
CA THR A 17 -7.82 10.38 12.11
C THR A 17 -7.37 11.73 11.58
N GLU A 18 -6.33 11.72 10.76
CA GLU A 18 -5.84 12.86 10.02
C GLU A 18 -6.02 12.59 8.52
N ILE A 19 -6.66 13.51 7.82
CA ILE A 19 -6.93 13.42 6.38
C ILE A 19 -6.09 14.51 5.70
N ARG A 20 -5.17 14.10 4.82
CA ARG A 20 -4.30 15.02 4.07
C ARG A 20 -4.65 14.98 2.59
N ILE A 21 -4.97 16.16 2.05
CA ILE A 21 -5.21 16.39 0.63
C ILE A 21 -4.08 17.30 0.15
N TYR A 22 -3.27 16.80 -0.78
CA TYR A 22 -2.13 17.53 -1.32
C TYR A 22 -2.49 18.18 -2.65
N ASP A 23 -2.01 19.40 -2.89
CA ASP A 23 -2.22 20.10 -4.15
C ASP A 23 -1.63 19.31 -5.33
N GLY A 24 -2.39 19.18 -6.42
CA GLY A 24 -2.02 18.36 -7.58
C GLY A 24 -1.99 16.84 -7.37
N SER A 25 -2.33 16.33 -6.17
CA SER A 25 -2.40 14.90 -5.89
C SER A 25 -3.75 14.29 -6.28
N ARG A 26 -3.73 13.08 -6.83
CA ARG A 26 -4.91 12.25 -7.10
C ARG A 26 -5.30 11.34 -5.92
N ILE A 27 -4.46 11.30 -4.88
CA ILE A 27 -4.69 10.52 -3.67
C ILE A 27 -5.05 11.40 -2.49
N THR A 28 -5.92 10.88 -1.63
CA THR A 28 -6.13 11.37 -0.27
C THR A 28 -5.43 10.44 0.69
N GLU A 29 -4.48 10.95 1.48
CA GLU A 29 -3.83 10.18 2.53
C GLU A 29 -4.71 10.23 3.79
N ILE A 30 -4.97 9.07 4.39
CA ILE A 30 -5.66 9.01 5.65
C ILE A 30 -4.82 8.23 6.66
N GLU A 31 -4.42 8.92 7.70
CA GLU A 31 -3.61 8.40 8.79
C GLU A 31 -4.49 8.25 10.03
N TRP A 32 -4.49 7.06 10.64
CA TRP A 32 -5.14 6.82 11.93
C TRP A 32 -4.12 6.43 12.97
N ILE A 33 -4.35 6.95 14.16
CA ILE A 33 -3.67 6.51 15.37
C ILE A 33 -4.74 5.83 16.21
N VAL A 34 -4.60 4.51 16.35
CA VAL A 34 -5.47 3.69 17.19
C VAL A 34 -4.65 3.22 18.37
N GLY A 35 -5.09 3.59 19.57
CA GLY A 35 -4.58 2.99 20.80
C GLY A 35 -4.39 3.97 21.96
N PRO A 36 -4.26 3.44 23.19
CA PRO A 36 -4.46 2.03 23.55
C PRO A 36 -5.94 1.64 23.43
N ILE A 37 -6.20 0.43 22.90
CA ILE A 37 -7.56 -0.12 22.81
C ILE A 37 -7.97 -0.59 24.21
N PRO A 38 -9.11 -0.13 24.77
CA PRO A 38 -9.52 -0.46 26.14
C PRO A 38 -9.89 -1.94 26.22
N ILE A 39 -9.46 -2.62 27.29
CA ILE A 39 -9.73 -4.04 27.54
C ILE A 39 -10.15 -4.30 29.00
N GLU A 40 -10.54 -3.24 29.72
CA GLU A 40 -10.97 -3.32 31.13
C GLU A 40 -12.23 -4.19 31.30
N ASP A 41 -12.97 -4.39 30.21
CA ASP A 41 -14.12 -5.30 30.09
C ASP A 41 -13.74 -6.76 29.83
N ASN A 42 -12.45 -7.09 29.74
CA ASN A 42 -11.92 -8.39 29.32
C ASN A 42 -12.42 -8.84 27.94
N LEU A 43 -12.80 -7.90 27.07
CA LEU A 43 -13.20 -8.18 25.70
C LEU A 43 -12.12 -7.70 24.73
N GLY A 44 -11.60 -8.63 23.92
CA GLY A 44 -10.77 -8.30 22.77
C GLY A 44 -11.57 -7.45 21.77
N LYS A 45 -10.88 -6.53 21.10
CA LYS A 45 -11.51 -5.61 20.14
C LYS A 45 -10.70 -5.57 18.86
N GLU A 46 -11.43 -5.61 17.76
CA GLU A 46 -10.91 -5.45 16.41
C GLU A 46 -11.48 -4.14 15.87
N ILE A 47 -10.59 -3.23 15.54
CA ILE A 47 -10.92 -1.90 15.06
C ILE A 47 -10.75 -1.91 13.55
N ILE A 48 -11.83 -1.56 12.85
CA ILE A 48 -11.86 -1.46 11.40
C ILE A 48 -12.03 -0.01 10.98
N VAL A 49 -11.52 0.32 9.80
CA VAL A 49 -11.92 1.50 9.04
C VAL A 49 -12.76 1.01 7.88
N ARG A 50 -13.97 1.58 7.75
CA ARG A 50 -14.89 1.26 6.66
C ARG A 50 -15.09 2.47 5.77
N TYR A 51 -14.99 2.26 4.47
CA TYR A 51 -15.26 3.22 3.43
C TYR A 51 -16.54 2.82 2.72
N ASP A 52 -17.56 3.67 2.83
CA ASP A 52 -18.86 3.44 2.22
C ASP A 52 -19.03 4.36 1.00
N THR A 53 -19.46 3.78 -0.12
CA THR A 53 -19.72 4.47 -1.39
C THR A 53 -21.03 3.96 -2.02
N ASP A 54 -21.48 4.60 -3.09
CA ASP A 54 -22.62 4.18 -3.89
C ASP A 54 -22.22 3.27 -5.08
N ILE A 55 -20.97 2.79 -5.12
CA ILE A 55 -20.46 1.87 -6.14
C ILE A 55 -21.24 0.55 -6.10
N GLN A 56 -21.77 0.14 -7.24
CA GLN A 56 -22.51 -1.12 -7.38
C GLN A 56 -21.55 -2.27 -7.65
N SER A 57 -20.94 -2.82 -6.58
CA SER A 57 -19.87 -3.81 -6.68
C SER A 57 -20.32 -5.27 -6.84
N ASP A 58 -21.64 -5.56 -6.82
CA ASP A 58 -22.23 -6.90 -7.01
C ASP A 58 -21.55 -8.00 -6.16
N ALA A 59 -21.45 -7.74 -4.86
CA ALA A 59 -20.77 -8.61 -3.89
C ALA A 59 -19.30 -8.95 -4.21
N THR A 60 -18.68 -8.23 -5.15
CA THR A 60 -17.36 -8.52 -5.69
C THR A 60 -16.37 -7.44 -5.28
N PHE A 61 -15.19 -7.86 -4.85
CA PHE A 61 -14.06 -6.98 -4.54
C PHE A 61 -12.76 -7.67 -4.96
N TYR A 62 -11.68 -6.91 -4.98
CA TYR A 62 -10.42 -7.37 -5.49
C TYR A 62 -9.31 -7.04 -4.52
N SER A 63 -8.33 -7.93 -4.40
CA SER A 63 -7.10 -7.71 -3.64
C SER A 63 -5.89 -8.14 -4.46
N ASP A 64 -4.70 -7.80 -3.99
CA ASP A 64 -3.47 -8.33 -4.55
C ASP A 64 -2.99 -9.60 -3.83
N SER A 65 -2.20 -10.41 -4.54
CA SER A 65 -1.40 -11.50 -3.99
C SER A 65 0.07 -11.07 -3.92
N ASN A 66 0.54 -10.77 -2.70
CA ASN A 66 1.92 -10.34 -2.41
C ASN A 66 2.42 -9.19 -3.31
N GLY A 67 1.58 -8.18 -3.54
CA GLY A 67 1.88 -7.02 -4.40
C GLY A 67 1.72 -7.27 -5.90
N ARG A 68 1.41 -8.51 -6.31
CA ARG A 68 1.46 -8.98 -7.70
C ARG A 68 0.06 -9.21 -8.25
N GLU A 69 -0.37 -10.48 -8.25
CA GLU A 69 -1.56 -10.94 -8.97
C GLU A 69 -2.84 -10.32 -8.41
N VAL A 70 -3.77 -9.96 -9.28
CA VAL A 70 -5.12 -9.56 -8.89
C VAL A 70 -5.93 -10.81 -8.57
N LEU A 71 -6.49 -10.85 -7.37
CA LEU A 71 -7.43 -11.86 -6.94
C LEU A 71 -8.82 -11.24 -6.89
N GLU A 72 -9.76 -11.85 -7.61
CA GLU A 72 -11.19 -11.54 -7.52
C GLU A 72 -11.82 -12.36 -6.39
N HIS A 73 -12.51 -11.67 -5.49
CA HIS A 73 -13.24 -12.23 -4.38
C HIS A 73 -14.72 -11.92 -4.52
N LYS A 74 -15.56 -12.92 -4.26
CA LYS A 74 -17.01 -12.73 -4.18
C LYS A 74 -17.47 -13.13 -2.78
N ARG A 75 -18.16 -12.20 -2.10
CA ARG A 75 -18.69 -12.40 -0.75
C ARG A 75 -19.58 -13.64 -0.72
N ASP A 76 -19.42 -14.45 0.31
CA ASP A 76 -20.16 -15.69 0.54
C ASP A 76 -20.01 -16.73 -0.59
N TYR A 77 -18.92 -16.68 -1.36
CA TYR A 77 -18.69 -17.58 -2.49
C TYR A 77 -17.28 -18.18 -2.46
N ARG A 78 -17.18 -19.42 -2.96
CA ARG A 78 -15.92 -20.09 -3.25
C ARG A 78 -15.99 -20.77 -4.61
N PRO A 79 -14.95 -20.65 -5.46
CA PRO A 79 -14.99 -21.18 -6.82
C PRO A 79 -14.90 -22.71 -6.89
N SER A 80 -14.30 -23.36 -5.88
CA SER A 80 -13.96 -24.78 -5.94
C SER A 80 -14.91 -25.71 -5.17
N TRP A 81 -15.83 -25.19 -4.36
CA TRP A 81 -16.83 -26.00 -3.66
C TRP A 81 -18.08 -25.18 -3.30
N ASN A 82 -19.18 -25.88 -3.01
CA ASN A 82 -20.40 -25.24 -2.51
C ASN A 82 -20.16 -24.71 -1.09
N TYR A 83 -19.99 -23.40 -0.96
CA TYR A 83 -19.69 -22.76 0.31
C TYR A 83 -20.96 -22.55 1.13
N ILE A 84 -20.98 -23.14 2.33
CA ILE A 84 -22.01 -22.88 3.34
C ILE A 84 -21.41 -21.85 4.29
N VAL A 85 -22.03 -20.67 4.37
CA VAL A 85 -21.57 -19.59 5.22
C VAL A 85 -21.91 -19.91 6.67
N TYR A 86 -20.89 -20.21 7.46
CA TYR A 86 -21.02 -20.39 8.91
C TYR A 86 -20.63 -19.12 9.67
N GLU A 87 -19.64 -18.40 9.14
CA GLU A 87 -19.07 -17.19 9.71
C GLU A 87 -19.19 -16.06 8.69
N ASN A 88 -20.27 -15.28 8.80
CA ASN A 88 -20.64 -14.29 7.77
C ASN A 88 -19.59 -13.18 7.60
N VAL A 89 -18.81 -12.88 8.65
CA VAL A 89 -17.79 -11.82 8.61
C VAL A 89 -16.41 -12.41 8.33
N SER A 90 -15.86 -13.18 9.26
CA SER A 90 -14.49 -13.70 9.15
C SER A 90 -14.28 -14.63 7.96
N GLY A 91 -15.34 -15.30 7.47
CA GLY A 91 -15.29 -16.09 6.24
C GLY A 91 -15.05 -15.27 4.97
N ASN A 92 -15.21 -13.94 5.02
CA ASN A 92 -15.05 -13.05 3.88
C ASN A 92 -13.86 -12.09 4.03
N TYR A 93 -13.06 -12.22 5.08
CA TYR A 93 -11.83 -11.47 5.26
C TYR A 93 -10.65 -12.13 4.52
N TYR A 94 -9.85 -11.31 3.86
CA TYR A 94 -8.68 -11.74 3.08
C TYR A 94 -7.47 -10.88 3.42
N PRO A 95 -6.25 -11.47 3.38
CA PRO A 95 -5.04 -10.69 3.50
C PRO A 95 -4.99 -9.66 2.37
N ILE A 96 -4.71 -8.42 2.72
CA ILE A 96 -4.53 -7.28 1.82
C ILE A 96 -3.06 -6.85 1.93
N PRO A 97 -2.16 -7.44 1.12
CA PRO A 97 -0.75 -7.19 1.25
C PRO A 97 -0.38 -5.77 0.83
N SER A 98 -1.01 -5.23 -0.22
CA SER A 98 -0.71 -3.89 -0.74
C SER A 98 -1.91 -3.04 -1.14
N ARG A 99 -3.02 -3.64 -1.58
CA ARG A 99 -4.20 -2.89 -2.05
C ARG A 99 -5.47 -3.74 -2.11
N ILE A 100 -6.60 -3.07 -1.88
CA ILE A 100 -7.96 -3.61 -2.06
C ILE A 100 -8.79 -2.62 -2.89
N TRP A 101 -9.73 -3.11 -3.71
CA TRP A 101 -10.64 -2.23 -4.43
C TRP A 101 -12.00 -2.85 -4.76
N ILE A 102 -12.96 -1.96 -5.02
CA ILE A 102 -14.29 -2.25 -5.56
C ILE A 102 -14.54 -1.36 -6.76
N LYS A 103 -15.35 -1.82 -7.71
CA LYS A 103 -15.69 -1.06 -8.91
C LYS A 103 -17.11 -1.34 -9.39
N ASP A 104 -17.66 -0.38 -10.12
CA ASP A 104 -18.82 -0.53 -10.99
C ASP A 104 -18.41 -0.21 -12.46
N ASN A 105 -19.38 0.01 -13.34
CA ASN A 105 -19.12 0.34 -14.74
C ASN A 105 -18.55 1.74 -14.98
N GLN A 106 -18.49 2.61 -13.97
CA GLN A 106 -18.10 4.02 -14.09
C GLN A 106 -16.97 4.42 -13.15
N ARG A 107 -16.89 3.82 -11.96
CA ARG A 107 -16.04 4.28 -10.85
C ARG A 107 -15.38 3.10 -10.16
N GLN A 108 -14.15 3.32 -9.69
CA GLN A 108 -13.42 2.38 -8.86
C GLN A 108 -12.83 3.08 -7.63
N LEU A 109 -13.12 2.56 -6.45
CA LEU A 109 -12.46 2.94 -5.21
C LEU A 109 -11.33 1.94 -4.92
N THR A 110 -10.09 2.41 -4.94
CA THR A 110 -8.90 1.62 -4.58
C THR A 110 -8.25 2.17 -3.33
N ILE A 111 -7.89 1.29 -2.41
CA ILE A 111 -7.21 1.63 -1.16
C ILE A 111 -5.87 0.90 -1.12
N PRO A 112 -4.75 1.57 -1.51
CA PRO A 112 -3.43 1.08 -1.20
C PRO A 112 -3.13 1.19 0.31
N THR A 113 -2.46 0.18 0.86
CA THR A 113 -2.09 0.12 2.29
C THR A 113 -0.59 0.34 2.48
N ASP A 114 -0.18 0.90 3.62
CA ASP A 114 1.24 1.08 3.95
C ASP A 114 1.92 -0.21 4.45
N ARG A 115 1.12 -1.25 4.69
CA ARG A 115 1.54 -2.57 5.16
C ARG A 115 0.47 -3.61 4.80
N SER A 116 0.79 -4.87 5.09
CA SER A 116 -0.20 -5.94 5.00
C SER A 116 -1.24 -5.82 6.11
N GLU A 117 -2.50 -5.84 5.71
CA GLU A 117 -3.68 -5.75 6.58
C GLU A 117 -4.65 -6.90 6.27
N ASP A 118 -5.76 -6.93 7.00
CA ASP A 118 -6.87 -7.85 6.72
C ASP A 118 -8.08 -7.02 6.29
N GLY A 119 -8.79 -7.43 5.24
CA GLY A 119 -9.84 -6.61 4.66
C GLY A 119 -10.91 -7.38 3.91
N SER A 120 -12.04 -6.71 3.69
CA SER A 120 -13.21 -7.28 3.03
C SER A 120 -14.11 -6.21 2.40
N SER A 121 -15.13 -6.67 1.67
CA SER A 121 -16.29 -5.89 1.26
C SER A 121 -17.55 -6.58 1.78
N MET A 122 -18.02 -6.19 2.98
CA MET A 122 -19.14 -6.83 3.66
C MET A 122 -20.52 -6.42 3.12
N HIS A 123 -20.59 -5.27 2.45
CA HIS A 123 -21.76 -4.79 1.74
C HIS A 123 -21.34 -4.18 0.39
N ASP A 124 -22.27 -4.14 -0.57
CA ASP A 124 -21.99 -3.51 -1.86
C ASP A 124 -21.66 -2.03 -1.66
N GLY A 125 -20.64 -1.56 -2.39
CA GLY A 125 -20.14 -0.20 -2.26
C GLY A 125 -19.25 0.05 -1.04
N SER A 126 -18.97 -0.97 -0.22
CA SER A 126 -18.14 -0.83 0.98
C SER A 126 -16.81 -1.57 0.88
N ILE A 127 -15.76 -1.00 1.46
CA ILE A 127 -14.52 -1.71 1.80
C ILE A 127 -14.25 -1.48 3.28
N GLU A 128 -13.88 -2.53 4.01
CA GLU A 128 -13.36 -2.43 5.36
C GLU A 128 -11.97 -3.04 5.50
N LEU A 129 -11.12 -2.38 6.27
CA LEU A 129 -9.76 -2.79 6.60
C LEU A 129 -9.59 -2.81 8.11
N MET A 130 -9.07 -3.91 8.64
CA MET A 130 -8.76 -4.07 10.04
C MET A 130 -7.44 -3.35 10.36
N VAL A 131 -7.53 -2.21 11.04
CA VAL A 131 -6.39 -1.34 11.33
C VAL A 131 -5.65 -1.71 12.60
N HIS A 132 -6.35 -2.28 13.58
CA HIS A 132 -5.71 -2.75 14.81
C HIS A 132 -6.63 -3.75 15.51
N ARG A 133 -6.05 -4.85 15.98
CA ARG A 133 -6.70 -5.74 16.93
C ARG A 133 -5.94 -5.71 18.25
N ARG A 134 -6.66 -5.69 19.36
CA ARG A 134 -6.11 -6.01 20.68
C ARG A 134 -6.86 -7.20 21.23
N THR A 135 -6.20 -8.34 21.20
CA THR A 135 -6.64 -9.52 21.94
C THR A 135 -6.04 -9.47 23.35
N LEU A 136 -6.46 -10.33 24.27
CA LEU A 136 -5.93 -10.34 25.65
C LEU A 136 -4.43 -10.75 25.73
N HIS A 137 -3.77 -10.94 24.58
CA HIS A 137 -2.32 -10.95 24.33
C HIS A 137 -2.00 -10.04 23.13
N ASP A 138 -0.96 -9.20 23.23
CA ASP A 138 -0.72 -8.05 22.34
C ASP A 138 0.77 -7.80 22.03
N ASP A 139 1.05 -7.18 20.88
CA ASP A 139 2.36 -6.87 20.29
C ASP A 139 2.50 -5.45 19.64
N PHE A 140 1.58 -4.49 19.87
CA PHE A 140 1.70 -3.02 19.60
C PHE A 140 2.17 -2.56 18.18
N LEU A 141 1.25 -2.18 17.28
CA LEU A 141 1.55 -1.68 15.91
C LEU A 141 0.79 -0.37 15.52
N LEU A 142 1.33 0.41 14.57
CA LEU A 142 0.81 1.69 13.99
C LEU A 142 0.46 1.47 12.49
N VAL A 143 -0.53 2.11 11.83
CA VAL A 143 -0.99 1.75 10.44
C VAL A 143 -1.43 2.97 9.58
N LYS A 144 -1.29 2.94 8.24
CA LYS A 144 -1.74 4.01 7.30
C LYS A 144 -2.38 3.46 6.00
N HIS A 145 -3.40 4.14 5.45
CA HIS A 145 -4.00 3.82 4.14
C HIS A 145 -3.98 5.06 3.22
N PHE A 146 -3.95 4.79 1.94
CA PHE A 146 -4.02 5.78 0.87
C PHE A 146 -5.30 5.52 0.08
N LEU A 147 -6.04 6.55 -0.30
CA LEU A 147 -7.25 6.40 -1.11
C LEU A 147 -7.01 6.93 -2.52
N LEU A 148 -7.36 6.13 -3.51
CA LEU A 148 -7.30 6.43 -4.93
C LEU A 148 -8.68 6.20 -5.57
N LEU A 149 -9.27 7.24 -6.15
CA LEU A 149 -10.54 7.19 -6.86
C LEU A 149 -10.30 7.53 -8.33
N GLU A 150 -10.40 6.54 -9.20
CA GLU A 150 -10.14 6.67 -10.65
C GLU A 150 -11.15 5.80 -11.44
N PRO A 151 -11.42 6.12 -12.72
CA PRO A 151 -12.15 5.20 -13.60
C PRO A 151 -11.44 3.84 -13.72
N PRO A 152 -12.19 2.72 -13.87
CA PRO A 152 -11.60 1.39 -14.00
C PRO A 152 -10.52 1.29 -15.10
N GLU A 153 -10.67 2.05 -16.19
CA GLU A 153 -9.77 2.02 -17.35
C GLU A 153 -8.38 2.61 -17.07
N SER A 154 -8.26 3.57 -16.14
CA SER A 154 -7.00 4.23 -15.79
C SER A 154 -6.46 3.83 -14.42
N SER A 155 -7.28 3.19 -13.58
CA SER A 155 -6.93 2.92 -12.19
C SER A 155 -5.70 2.01 -12.05
N ALA A 156 -5.56 1.04 -12.96
CA ALA A 156 -4.44 0.10 -13.01
C ALA A 156 -3.07 0.79 -12.99
N PHE A 157 -2.87 1.77 -13.87
CA PHE A 157 -1.66 2.57 -13.91
C PHE A 157 -1.37 3.23 -12.56
N TYR A 158 -2.36 3.88 -11.97
CA TYR A 158 -2.15 4.65 -10.75
C TYR A 158 -1.92 3.77 -9.52
N HIS A 159 -2.75 2.76 -9.28
CA HIS A 159 -2.61 1.95 -8.06
C HIS A 159 -1.34 1.10 -8.07
N ARG A 160 -0.88 0.63 -9.24
CA ARG A 160 0.39 -0.10 -9.39
C ARG A 160 1.59 0.80 -9.03
N ASN A 161 1.64 2.01 -9.57
CA ASN A 161 2.72 2.95 -9.31
C ASN A 161 2.71 3.49 -7.86
N ILE A 162 1.53 3.78 -7.31
CA ILE A 162 1.39 4.27 -5.94
C ILE A 162 1.81 3.19 -4.93
N ALA A 163 1.34 1.95 -5.12
CA ALA A 163 1.74 0.83 -4.25
C ALA A 163 3.26 0.66 -4.25
N GLN A 164 3.92 0.67 -5.41
CA GLN A 164 5.39 0.59 -5.46
C GLN A 164 6.08 1.71 -4.68
N ARG A 165 5.61 2.96 -4.82
CA ARG A 165 6.19 4.10 -4.10
C ARG A 165 6.01 3.98 -2.59
N ILE A 166 4.89 3.42 -2.14
CA ILE A 166 4.61 3.20 -0.71
C ILE A 166 5.54 2.09 -0.18
N PHE A 167 5.50 0.90 -0.80
CA PHE A 167 6.30 -0.26 -0.38
C PHE A 167 7.81 -0.04 -0.52
N MET A 168 8.23 0.75 -1.50
CA MET A 168 9.64 1.07 -1.78
C MET A 168 9.92 2.55 -1.53
N SER A 169 9.34 3.08 -0.46
CA SER A 169 9.60 4.44 -0.02
C SER A 169 11.13 4.67 0.12
N PRO A 170 11.66 5.79 -0.39
CA PRO A 170 13.09 6.04 -0.39
C PRO A 170 13.62 6.09 1.05
N LEU A 171 14.74 5.41 1.30
CA LEU A 171 15.41 5.46 2.59
C LEU A 171 16.15 6.80 2.72
N GLY A 172 15.65 7.67 3.59
CA GLY A 172 16.33 8.91 3.96
C GLY A 172 17.61 8.62 4.75
N THR A 173 18.77 8.89 4.16
CA THR A 173 20.06 8.84 4.86
C THR A 173 20.62 10.25 5.02
N TYR A 174 21.16 10.55 6.20
CA TYR A 174 21.68 11.88 6.53
C TYR A 174 23.14 11.76 6.95
N ALA A 175 23.98 12.66 6.44
CA ALA A 175 25.36 12.84 6.89
C ALA A 175 25.46 14.17 7.65
N LEU A 176 26.33 14.22 8.66
CA LEU A 176 26.67 15.44 9.40
C LEU A 176 28.06 15.92 8.97
N PRO A 177 28.17 16.69 7.87
CA PRO A 177 29.45 17.21 7.43
C PRO A 177 29.93 18.32 8.38
N ASN A 178 31.24 18.37 8.63
CA ASN A 178 31.91 19.46 9.36
C ASN A 178 32.29 20.65 8.45
N VAL A 179 31.69 20.72 7.25
CA VAL A 179 31.93 21.75 6.25
C VAL A 179 30.63 22.45 5.90
N PHE A 180 30.70 23.69 5.44
CA PHE A 180 29.52 24.43 5.00
C PHE A 180 28.92 23.81 3.74
N TYR A 181 27.65 24.10 3.48
CA TYR A 181 26.90 23.55 2.35
C TYR A 181 27.63 23.76 1.01
N ASP A 182 28.11 24.98 0.76
CA ASP A 182 28.80 25.32 -0.51
C ASP A 182 30.12 24.56 -0.69
N ASP A 183 30.89 24.36 0.39
CA ASP A 183 32.13 23.58 0.35
C ASP A 183 31.83 22.09 0.11
N TYR A 184 30.76 21.58 0.71
CA TYR A 184 30.30 20.22 0.50
C TYR A 184 29.81 19.98 -0.93
N THR A 185 29.00 20.89 -1.48
CA THR A 185 28.46 20.79 -2.85
C THR A 185 29.57 20.85 -3.90
N ASN A 186 30.62 21.62 -3.64
CA ASN A 186 31.77 21.73 -4.53
C ASN A 186 32.67 20.49 -4.49
N SER A 187 32.70 19.78 -3.35
CA SER A 187 33.61 18.66 -3.12
C SER A 187 32.98 17.29 -3.35
N TYR A 188 31.66 17.17 -3.24
CA TYR A 188 30.95 15.89 -3.25
C TYR A 188 29.75 15.89 -4.21
N ARG A 189 29.53 14.74 -4.86
CA ARG A 189 28.32 14.51 -5.66
C ARG A 189 27.11 14.36 -4.74
N GLN A 190 26.11 15.22 -4.92
CA GLN A 190 24.88 15.20 -4.13
C GLN A 190 23.77 14.33 -4.72
N THR A 191 23.86 14.04 -6.01
CA THR A 191 22.92 13.19 -6.73
C THR A 191 23.69 12.18 -7.53
N TRP A 192 23.29 10.92 -7.43
CA TRP A 192 23.79 9.85 -8.25
C TRP A 192 22.62 8.92 -8.60
N SER A 193 22.57 8.51 -9.85
CA SER A 193 21.66 7.49 -10.33
C SER A 193 22.51 6.40 -10.99
N ALA A 194 22.18 5.14 -10.71
CA ALA A 194 22.72 4.01 -11.45
C ALA A 194 22.18 3.96 -12.88
N PHE A 195 21.02 4.58 -13.11
CA PHE A 195 20.33 4.60 -14.38
C PHE A 195 20.57 5.89 -15.13
N THR A 196 20.88 5.76 -16.41
CA THR A 196 21.01 6.87 -17.37
C THR A 196 19.64 7.39 -17.84
N GLU A 197 18.64 6.51 -17.87
CA GLU A 197 17.26 6.75 -18.30
C GLU A 197 16.29 6.07 -17.31
N PRO A 198 15.09 6.61 -17.06
CA PRO A 198 14.10 5.95 -16.23
C PRO A 198 13.63 4.63 -16.87
N LEU A 199 13.34 3.63 -16.04
CA LEU A 199 12.70 2.40 -16.51
C LEU A 199 11.29 2.70 -17.06
N PRO A 200 10.83 1.94 -18.08
CA PRO A 200 9.45 2.02 -18.51
C PRO A 200 8.48 1.80 -17.35
N TYR A 201 7.34 2.49 -17.34
CA TYR A 201 6.39 2.41 -16.21
C TYR A 201 5.87 1.01 -15.93
N ASN A 202 5.86 0.10 -16.90
CA ASN A 202 5.46 -1.30 -16.71
C ASN A 202 6.59 -2.24 -16.30
N VAL A 203 7.81 -1.73 -16.12
CA VAL A 203 8.99 -2.46 -15.66
C VAL A 203 9.41 -1.96 -14.28
N HIS A 204 9.67 -2.89 -13.38
CA HIS A 204 10.17 -2.59 -12.05
C HIS A 204 11.48 -3.33 -11.77
N LEU A 205 12.46 -2.62 -11.20
CA LEU A 205 13.72 -3.21 -10.75
C LEU A 205 13.51 -3.81 -9.36
N LEU A 206 13.23 -5.10 -9.30
CA LEU A 206 13.02 -5.83 -8.06
C LEU A 206 14.32 -6.01 -7.27
N THR A 207 15.46 -6.16 -7.95
CA THR A 207 16.76 -6.35 -7.29
C THR A 207 17.89 -5.86 -8.16
N PHE A 208 18.79 -5.11 -7.54
CA PHE A 208 20.11 -4.83 -8.06
C PHE A 208 21.09 -5.07 -6.92
N ASP A 209 21.79 -6.20 -6.97
CA ASP A 209 22.71 -6.62 -5.91
C ASP A 209 24.04 -7.07 -6.48
N GLN A 210 25.12 -6.79 -5.77
CA GLN A 210 26.45 -7.28 -6.09
C GLN A 210 26.74 -8.53 -5.26
N LEU A 211 26.97 -9.64 -5.93
CA LEU A 211 27.36 -10.90 -5.30
C LEU A 211 28.90 -10.86 -5.10
N PRO A 212 29.74 -11.78 -5.63
CA PRO A 212 31.18 -11.55 -5.68
C PRO A 212 31.60 -10.36 -6.57
N ALA A 213 32.89 -10.05 -6.53
CA ALA A 213 33.48 -9.03 -7.39
C ALA A 213 33.11 -9.26 -8.87
N LYS A 214 32.52 -8.21 -9.47
CA LYS A 214 32.08 -8.17 -10.88
C LYS A 214 30.89 -9.06 -11.25
N ILE A 215 30.18 -9.64 -10.29
CA ILE A 215 28.94 -10.39 -10.54
C ILE A 215 27.77 -9.60 -9.94
N PHE A 216 26.78 -9.30 -10.78
CA PHE A 216 25.58 -8.57 -10.39
C PHE A 216 24.34 -9.43 -10.61
N LEU A 217 23.48 -9.48 -9.60
CA LEU A 217 22.13 -10.03 -9.71
C LEU A 217 21.18 -8.89 -10.04
N ILE A 218 20.58 -8.97 -11.23
CA ILE A 218 19.57 -8.03 -11.69
C ILE A 218 18.27 -8.81 -11.86
N ARG A 219 17.23 -8.41 -11.12
CA ARG A 219 15.87 -8.93 -11.30
C ARG A 219 14.97 -7.80 -11.70
N VAL A 220 14.36 -7.94 -12.86
CA VAL A 220 13.34 -7.03 -13.40
C VAL A 220 12.04 -7.79 -13.52
N GLU A 221 10.94 -7.06 -13.39
CA GLU A 221 9.61 -7.64 -13.52
C GLU A 221 8.68 -6.73 -14.34
N HIS A 222 7.78 -7.39 -15.07
CA HIS A 222 6.59 -6.74 -15.61
C HIS A 222 5.49 -6.90 -14.59
N TYR A 223 5.07 -5.79 -13.98
CA TYR A 223 4.19 -5.84 -12.79
C TYR A 223 2.74 -5.45 -13.08
N PHE A 224 2.41 -5.24 -14.37
CA PHE A 224 1.04 -5.17 -14.88
C PHE A 224 0.61 -6.55 -15.40
N GLU A 225 -0.64 -6.90 -15.17
CA GLU A 225 -1.26 -8.14 -15.64
C GLU A 225 -1.81 -8.02 -17.05
N LEU A 226 -2.13 -9.18 -17.66
CA LEU A 226 -2.74 -9.20 -18.97
C LEU A 226 -4.11 -8.51 -18.93
N ASN A 227 -4.31 -7.52 -19.81
CA ASN A 227 -5.53 -6.71 -19.93
C ASN A 227 -5.86 -5.85 -18.69
N GLU A 228 -4.89 -5.57 -17.83
CA GLU A 228 -5.11 -4.71 -16.65
C GLU A 228 -5.19 -3.22 -17.04
N ASP A 229 -4.39 -2.83 -18.04
CA ASP A 229 -4.22 -1.48 -18.58
C ASP A 229 -3.96 -1.55 -20.09
N GLU A 230 -4.61 -0.71 -20.89
CA GLU A 230 -4.53 -0.76 -22.36
C GLU A 230 -3.13 -0.52 -22.93
N ILE A 231 -2.27 0.19 -22.21
CA ILE A 231 -0.93 0.59 -22.64
C ILE A 231 0.12 -0.24 -21.91
N PHE A 232 0.06 -0.27 -20.58
CA PHE A 232 1.10 -0.79 -19.71
C PHE A 232 1.04 -2.30 -19.50
N SER A 233 -0.03 -2.96 -19.95
CA SER A 233 -0.12 -4.43 -19.99
C SER A 233 0.55 -5.06 -21.21
N LYS A 234 1.05 -4.23 -22.15
CA LYS A 234 1.69 -4.70 -23.38
C LYS A 234 3.18 -4.97 -23.16
N SER A 235 3.74 -5.82 -24.02
CA SER A 235 5.18 -6.11 -24.05
C SER A 235 6.00 -4.83 -24.23
N VAL A 236 7.12 -4.76 -23.51
CA VAL A 236 8.06 -3.65 -23.51
C VAL A 236 9.48 -4.16 -23.68
N GLN A 237 10.30 -3.40 -24.41
CA GLN A 237 11.71 -3.67 -24.60
C GLN A 237 12.53 -2.51 -24.04
N PHE A 238 13.60 -2.83 -23.34
CA PHE A 238 14.58 -1.88 -22.85
C PHE A 238 15.97 -2.53 -22.83
N ASP A 239 17.00 -1.71 -22.95
CA ASP A 239 18.38 -2.18 -23.06
C ASP A 239 19.13 -1.98 -21.73
N LEU A 240 19.58 -3.08 -21.14
CA LEU A 240 20.37 -3.06 -19.90
C LEU A 240 21.75 -2.43 -20.10
N GLN A 241 22.34 -2.52 -21.30
CA GLN A 241 23.64 -1.90 -21.59
C GLN A 241 23.53 -0.37 -21.59
N ILE A 242 22.43 0.16 -22.13
CA ILE A 242 22.16 1.60 -22.10
C ILE A 242 21.87 2.05 -20.67
N LEU A 243 21.05 1.27 -19.95
CA LEU A 243 20.59 1.61 -18.61
C LEU A 243 21.74 1.74 -17.60
N PHE A 244 22.74 0.85 -17.66
CA PHE A 244 23.85 0.77 -16.70
C PHE A 244 25.20 1.28 -17.26
N ASN A 245 25.19 2.04 -18.35
CA ASN A 245 26.39 2.51 -19.05
C ASN A 245 27.34 3.36 -18.18
#